data_AF-A0A921EAZ4-F1
#
_entry.id   AF-A0A921EAZ4-F1
#
_cell.length_a   1.000
_cell.length_b   1.000
_cell.length_c   1.000
_cell.angle_alpha   90.00
_cell.angle_beta   90.00
_cell.angle_gamma   90.00
#
_symmetry.space_group_name_H-M   'P 1'
#
loop_
_entity.id
_entity.type
_entity.pdbx_description
1 polymer ?
#
loop_
_entity_poly.entity_id
_entity_poly.type
_entity_poly.pdbx_seq_one_letter_code
_entity_poly.pdbx_strand_id
1 'polypeptide(L)'
;MGKDIWRIHPRWPTPLDAVVMSFVGTPLLFLMLFVTSSGLEAVLYMVCFLIGFASYEWLLKKYRFTSERERAYFRHYPQRKNYSQKWLFGFPLIMWIISIIIWGSIFFPVIDNSDKKLNPVHGIPGEKWDTIGMQQQEDLQVLYEVVGARRDKLDKNLLHAINRSEYGSRYGQPTHIMQVTEEDMGGEFRVGLLNHTSFDEIEGGKRKFIECTWIIGRDSKGAASGYLTCWYEQLEDSLTLCDSIKWENGWEF
;
A
#
# COMPACT_ATOMS: atom_id res chain seq x y z
N MET A 1 -39.79 -6.46 -52.10
CA MET A 1 -39.37 -7.02 -50.79
C MET A 1 -38.63 -5.94 -50.01
N GLY A 2 -39.37 -5.18 -49.17
CA GLY A 2 -38.78 -4.19 -48.29
C GLY A 2 -38.14 -4.90 -47.10
N LYS A 3 -36.81 -4.85 -46.99
CA LYS A 3 -36.12 -5.26 -45.77
C LYS A 3 -36.35 -4.18 -44.73
N ASP A 4 -37.07 -4.53 -43.67
CA ASP A 4 -37.25 -3.70 -42.50
C ASP A 4 -35.89 -3.20 -42.01
N ILE A 5 -35.66 -1.90 -42.20
CA ILE A 5 -34.54 -1.18 -41.63
C ILE A 5 -34.89 -1.01 -40.15
N TRP A 6 -34.56 -2.03 -39.36
CA TRP A 6 -34.68 -2.00 -37.92
C TRP A 6 -33.96 -0.76 -37.40
N ARG A 7 -34.74 0.16 -36.80
CA ARG A 7 -34.19 1.32 -36.09
C ARG A 7 -33.33 0.77 -34.96
N ILE A 8 -32.02 0.97 -35.05
CA ILE A 8 -31.12 0.66 -33.94
C ILE A 8 -31.56 1.57 -32.79
N HIS A 9 -32.16 0.98 -31.76
CA HIS A 9 -32.48 1.69 -30.54
C HIS A 9 -31.16 2.17 -29.90
N PRO A 10 -31.05 3.46 -29.51
CA PRO A 10 -29.82 4.04 -28.97
C PRO A 10 -29.58 3.63 -27.51
N ARG A 11 -29.93 2.40 -27.14
CA ARG A 11 -29.85 1.91 -25.76
C ARG A 11 -28.45 1.45 -25.35
N TRP A 12 -27.50 1.42 -26.30
CA TRP A 12 -26.14 0.93 -26.07
C TRP A 12 -25.10 2.01 -26.30
N PRO A 13 -24.05 2.08 -25.47
CA PRO A 13 -22.99 3.06 -25.58
C PRO A 13 -22.33 2.96 -26.95
N THR A 14 -22.13 4.10 -27.59
CA THR A 14 -21.38 4.16 -28.84
C THR A 14 -19.92 3.77 -28.58
N PRO A 15 -19.15 3.37 -29.61
CA PRO A 15 -17.72 3.10 -29.44
C PRO A 15 -16.95 4.26 -28.78
N LEU A 16 -17.36 5.51 -29.03
CA LEU A 16 -16.78 6.68 -28.37
C LEU A 16 -17.15 6.73 -26.87
N ASP A 17 -18.40 6.47 -26.52
CA ASP A 17 -18.84 6.39 -25.12
C ASP A 17 -18.07 5.28 -24.39
N ALA A 18 -17.82 4.16 -25.05
CA ALA A 18 -17.05 3.06 -24.49
C ALA A 18 -15.59 3.45 -24.21
N VAL A 19 -14.96 4.21 -25.11
CA VAL A 19 -13.59 4.72 -24.91
C VAL A 19 -13.56 5.70 -23.74
N VAL A 20 -14.46 6.68 -23.71
CA VAL A 20 -14.50 7.69 -22.64
C VAL A 20 -14.77 7.02 -21.28
N MET A 21 -15.72 6.09 -21.22
CA MET A 21 -15.99 5.35 -19.99
C MET A 21 -14.81 4.49 -19.57
N SER A 22 -14.09 3.88 -20.50
CA SER A 22 -12.95 3.01 -20.19
C SER A 22 -11.71 3.76 -19.66
N PHE A 23 -11.45 4.97 -20.15
CA PHE A 23 -10.25 5.75 -19.78
C PHE A 23 -10.50 6.83 -18.74
N VAL A 24 -11.74 7.30 -18.58
CA VAL A 24 -12.10 8.37 -17.64
C VAL A 24 -13.05 7.86 -16.57
N GLY A 25 -14.14 7.21 -16.98
CA GLY A 25 -15.16 6.73 -16.04
C GLY A 25 -14.66 5.66 -15.08
N THR A 26 -14.08 4.58 -15.62
CA THR A 26 -13.57 3.45 -14.83
C THR A 26 -12.49 3.86 -13.81
N PRO A 27 -11.41 4.59 -14.17
CA PRO A 27 -10.43 5.00 -13.17
C PRO A 27 -10.99 5.93 -12.10
N LEU A 28 -11.91 6.84 -12.45
CA LEU A 28 -12.56 7.70 -11.46
C LEU A 28 -13.41 6.88 -10.47
N LEU A 29 -14.12 5.86 -10.94
CA LEU A 29 -14.87 4.95 -10.07
C LEU A 29 -13.95 4.18 -9.12
N PHE A 30 -12.85 3.62 -9.62
CA PHE A 30 -11.88 2.92 -8.77
C PHE A 30 -11.22 3.87 -7.76
N LEU A 31 -10.88 5.10 -8.17
CA LEU A 31 -10.31 6.11 -7.28
C LEU A 31 -11.30 6.56 -6.21
N MET A 32 -12.58 6.75 -6.56
CA MET A 32 -13.61 7.08 -5.59
C MET A 32 -13.79 5.95 -4.57
N LEU A 33 -13.84 4.69 -5.00
CA LEU A 33 -13.89 3.53 -4.10
C LEU A 33 -12.64 3.41 -3.21
N PHE A 34 -11.48 3.92 -3.67
CA PHE A 34 -10.24 3.89 -2.92
C PHE A 34 -10.15 4.99 -1.85
N VAL A 35 -10.63 6.20 -2.15
CA VAL A 35 -10.57 7.37 -1.24
C VAL A 35 -11.62 7.28 -0.13
N THR A 36 -12.67 6.50 -0.31
CA THR A 36 -13.77 6.41 0.64
C THR A 36 -13.38 5.68 1.91
N SER A 37 -13.44 6.40 3.03
CA SER A 37 -13.17 5.85 4.36
C SER A 37 -14.45 5.37 5.06
N SER A 38 -15.60 5.88 4.64
CA SER A 38 -16.93 5.54 5.18
C SER A 38 -17.96 5.29 4.08
N GLY A 39 -18.99 4.51 4.40
CA GLY A 39 -20.08 4.21 3.44
C GLY A 39 -20.85 5.45 2.99
N LEU A 40 -20.94 6.49 3.83
CA LEU A 40 -21.61 7.75 3.48
C LEU A 40 -20.81 8.55 2.44
N GLU A 41 -19.49 8.63 2.58
CA GLU A 41 -18.61 9.23 1.58
C GLU A 41 -18.72 8.51 0.24
N ALA A 42 -18.78 7.17 0.25
CA ALA A 42 -18.95 6.38 -0.96
C ALA A 42 -20.24 6.70 -1.69
N VAL A 43 -21.35 6.84 -0.95
CA VAL A 43 -22.63 7.24 -1.53
C VAL A 43 -22.56 8.65 -2.14
N LEU A 44 -21.92 9.62 -1.47
CA LEU A 44 -21.77 10.98 -2.01
C LEU A 44 -20.95 11.01 -3.29
N TYR A 45 -19.81 10.31 -3.34
CA TYR A 45 -19.00 10.23 -4.55
C TYR A 45 -19.73 9.54 -5.70
N MET A 46 -20.51 8.48 -5.41
CA MET A 46 -21.35 7.82 -6.41
C MET A 46 -22.43 8.75 -6.96
N VAL A 47 -23.07 9.56 -6.12
CA VAL A 47 -24.05 10.57 -6.56
C VAL A 47 -23.38 11.62 -7.46
N CYS A 48 -22.21 12.13 -7.08
CA CYS A 48 -21.44 13.06 -7.90
C CYS A 48 -21.03 12.46 -9.26
N PHE A 49 -20.62 11.18 -9.27
CA PHE A 49 -20.31 10.46 -10.50
C PHE A 49 -21.52 10.34 -11.41
N LEU A 50 -22.69 10.00 -10.87
CA LEU A 50 -23.94 9.91 -11.64
C LEU A 50 -24.37 11.27 -12.22
N ILE A 51 -24.18 12.36 -11.47
CA ILE A 51 -24.42 13.72 -11.96
C ILE A 51 -23.43 14.08 -13.09
N GLY A 52 -22.15 13.75 -12.92
CA GLY A 52 -21.13 13.89 -13.95
C GLY A 52 -21.45 13.10 -15.23
N PHE A 53 -21.90 11.86 -15.08
CA PHE A 53 -22.30 11.01 -16.19
C PHE A 53 -23.55 11.56 -16.92
N ALA A 54 -24.57 11.99 -16.17
CA ALA A 54 -25.78 12.57 -16.75
C ALA A 54 -25.51 13.89 -17.48
N SER A 55 -24.63 14.74 -16.94
CA SER A 55 -24.21 15.98 -17.58
C SER A 55 -23.36 15.74 -18.83
N TYR A 56 -22.47 14.74 -18.80
CA TYR A 56 -21.74 14.27 -19.98
C TYR A 56 -22.68 13.78 -21.10
N GLU A 57 -23.64 12.93 -20.78
CA GLU A 57 -24.67 12.45 -21.72
C GLU A 57 -25.46 13.61 -22.35
N TRP A 58 -25.83 14.61 -21.54
CA TRP A 58 -26.50 15.81 -22.03
C TRP A 58 -25.62 16.64 -22.97
N LEU A 59 -24.34 16.83 -22.62
CA LEU A 59 -23.37 17.54 -23.45
C LEU A 59 -23.15 16.81 -24.78
N LEU A 60 -22.94 15.50 -24.75
CA LEU A 60 -22.82 14.70 -25.96
C LEU A 60 -24.06 14.85 -26.85
N LYS A 61 -25.27 14.74 -26.28
CA LYS A 61 -26.51 14.93 -27.05
C LYS A 61 -26.60 16.33 -27.68
N LYS A 62 -26.10 17.36 -26.98
CA LYS A 62 -26.07 18.74 -27.48
C LYS A 62 -25.10 18.94 -28.65
N TYR A 63 -23.93 18.30 -28.62
CA TYR A 63 -22.87 18.46 -29.62
C TYR A 63 -22.84 17.37 -30.71
N ARG A 64 -23.62 16.29 -30.54
CA ARG A 64 -23.77 15.21 -31.51
C ARG A 64 -24.55 15.69 -32.74
N PHE A 65 -24.28 15.05 -33.89
CA PHE A 65 -25.07 15.24 -35.09
C PHE A 65 -26.55 15.00 -34.83
N THR A 66 -27.40 15.96 -35.20
CA THR A 66 -28.85 15.76 -35.20
C THR A 66 -29.19 14.64 -36.20
N SER A 67 -30.24 13.87 -35.91
CA SER A 67 -30.68 12.75 -36.76
C SER A 67 -30.90 13.16 -38.23
N GLU A 68 -31.30 14.40 -38.47
CA GLU A 68 -31.47 14.97 -39.81
C GLU A 68 -30.14 15.23 -40.53
N ARG A 69 -29.14 15.78 -39.81
CA ARG A 69 -27.79 15.99 -40.34
C ARG A 69 -27.07 14.67 -40.60
N GLU A 70 -27.25 13.68 -39.72
CA GLU A 70 -26.71 12.34 -39.90
C GLU A 70 -27.31 11.67 -41.15
N ARG A 71 -28.63 11.77 -41.36
CA ARG A 71 -29.28 11.30 -42.59
C ARG A 71 -28.81 12.04 -43.84
N ALA A 72 -28.58 13.36 -43.76
CA ALA A 72 -28.04 14.14 -44.88
C ALA A 72 -26.60 13.70 -45.23
N TYR A 73 -25.76 13.49 -44.22
CA TYR A 73 -24.38 13.03 -44.37
C TYR A 73 -24.31 11.64 -45.02
N PHE A 74 -25.08 10.67 -44.54
CA PHE A 74 -25.06 9.30 -45.10
C PHE A 74 -25.76 9.16 -46.45
N ARG A 75 -26.59 10.15 -46.87
CA ARG A 75 -27.05 10.24 -48.25
C ARG A 75 -25.91 10.54 -49.21
N HIS A 76 -24.95 11.36 -48.79
CA HIS A 76 -23.81 11.75 -49.63
C HIS A 76 -22.67 10.73 -49.59
N TYR A 77 -22.54 9.98 -48.48
CA TYR A 77 -21.50 8.95 -48.30
C TYR A 77 -22.07 7.58 -47.89
N PRO A 78 -22.84 6.91 -48.76
CA PRO A 78 -23.52 5.66 -48.43
C PRO A 78 -22.56 4.51 -48.08
N GLN A 79 -21.38 4.48 -48.70
CA GLN A 79 -20.32 3.49 -48.44
C GLN A 79 -19.79 3.51 -47.00
N ARG A 80 -19.99 4.61 -46.26
CA ARG A 80 -19.53 4.76 -44.86
C ARG A 80 -20.53 4.26 -43.82
N LYS A 81 -21.70 3.77 -44.24
CA LYS A 81 -22.78 3.33 -43.34
C LYS A 81 -22.60 1.89 -42.81
N ASN A 82 -21.62 1.16 -43.34
CA ASN A 82 -21.45 -0.26 -43.05
C ASN A 82 -20.69 -0.49 -41.75
N TYR A 83 -21.37 -0.29 -40.63
CA TYR A 83 -20.90 -0.80 -39.35
C TYR A 83 -21.38 -2.25 -39.20
N SER A 84 -20.44 -3.20 -39.07
CA SER A 84 -20.81 -4.57 -38.74
C SER A 84 -21.44 -4.59 -37.35
N GLN A 85 -22.67 -5.09 -37.26
CA GLN A 85 -23.45 -5.11 -36.02
C GLN A 85 -22.71 -5.85 -34.90
N LYS A 86 -21.98 -6.92 -35.23
CA LYS A 86 -21.12 -7.65 -34.27
C LYS A 86 -20.01 -6.77 -33.70
N TRP A 87 -19.46 -5.86 -34.51
CA TRP A 87 -18.39 -4.94 -34.10
C TRP A 87 -18.91 -3.76 -33.26
N LEU A 88 -20.12 -3.25 -33.56
CA LEU A 88 -20.78 -2.22 -32.74
C LEU A 88 -21.06 -2.69 -31.31
N PHE A 89 -21.36 -3.98 -31.13
CA PHE A 89 -21.62 -4.55 -29.80
C PHE A 89 -20.36 -5.12 -29.12
N GLY A 90 -19.53 -5.85 -29.86
CA GLY A 90 -18.36 -6.53 -29.29
C GLY A 90 -17.25 -5.58 -28.87
N PHE A 91 -16.99 -4.52 -29.65
CA PHE A 91 -15.88 -3.61 -29.38
C PHE A 91 -16.03 -2.84 -28.05
N PRO A 92 -17.17 -2.19 -27.76
CA PRO A 92 -17.40 -1.54 -26.47
C PRO A 92 -17.24 -2.48 -25.27
N LEU A 93 -17.80 -3.68 -25.37
CA LEU A 93 -17.80 -4.66 -24.29
C LEU A 93 -16.38 -5.17 -23.99
N ILE A 94 -15.62 -5.51 -25.04
CA ILE A 94 -14.24 -5.96 -24.92
C ILE A 94 -13.37 -4.86 -24.31
N MET A 95 -13.51 -3.62 -24.77
CA MET A 95 -12.78 -2.48 -24.23
C MET A 95 -13.08 -2.25 -22.75
N TRP A 96 -14.35 -2.37 -22.35
CA TRP A 96 -14.76 -2.21 -20.96
C TRP A 96 -14.21 -3.32 -20.07
N ILE A 97 -14.24 -4.58 -20.52
CA ILE A 97 -13.65 -5.73 -19.81
C ILE A 97 -12.14 -5.53 -19.65
N ILE A 98 -11.43 -5.14 -20.72
CA ILE A 98 -9.98 -4.87 -20.67
C ILE A 98 -9.69 -3.75 -19.68
N SER A 99 -10.48 -2.67 -19.68
CA SER A 99 -10.34 -1.55 -18.74
C SER A 99 -10.51 -2.01 -17.27
N ILE A 100 -11.52 -2.83 -16.98
CA ILE A 100 -11.70 -3.40 -15.63
C ILE A 100 -10.54 -4.30 -15.24
N ILE A 101 -10.01 -5.11 -16.16
CA ILE A 101 -8.86 -5.97 -15.88
C ILE A 101 -7.62 -5.13 -15.58
N ILE A 102 -7.34 -4.10 -16.39
CA ILE A 102 -6.16 -3.21 -16.20
C ILE A 102 -6.27 -2.46 -14.88
N TRP A 103 -7.37 -1.73 -14.66
CA TRP A 103 -7.55 -0.93 -13.46
C TRP A 103 -7.73 -1.81 -12.22
N GLY A 104 -8.46 -2.92 -12.34
CA GLY A 104 -8.51 -3.95 -11.31
C GLY A 104 -7.11 -4.44 -10.95
N SER A 105 -6.26 -4.79 -11.90
CA SER A 105 -4.89 -5.25 -11.61
C SER A 105 -4.02 -4.19 -10.96
N ILE A 106 -4.30 -2.89 -11.16
CA ILE A 106 -3.59 -1.78 -10.51
C ILE A 106 -4.08 -1.59 -9.06
N PHE A 107 -5.40 -1.65 -8.84
CA PHE A 107 -6.01 -1.36 -7.54
C PHE A 107 -6.12 -2.59 -6.61
N PHE A 108 -6.28 -3.81 -7.15
CA PHE A 108 -6.38 -5.05 -6.37
C PHE A 108 -5.16 -5.30 -5.47
N PRO A 109 -3.90 -5.13 -5.91
CA PRO A 109 -2.73 -5.28 -5.03
C PRO A 109 -2.69 -4.25 -3.91
N VAL A 110 -3.28 -3.07 -4.10
CA VAL A 110 -3.37 -2.04 -3.07
C VAL A 110 -4.42 -2.41 -2.02
N ILE A 111 -5.56 -2.98 -2.45
CA ILE A 111 -6.62 -3.51 -1.57
C ILE A 111 -6.13 -4.75 -0.80
N ASP A 112 -5.47 -5.70 -1.48
CA ASP A 112 -4.89 -6.90 -0.88
C ASP A 112 -3.77 -6.53 0.12
N ASN A 113 -2.97 -5.51 -0.17
CA ASN A 113 -2.00 -4.99 0.81
C ASN A 113 -2.66 -4.20 1.95
N SER A 114 -3.78 -3.51 1.74
CA SER A 114 -4.51 -2.84 2.84
C SER A 114 -5.20 -3.82 3.77
N ASP A 115 -5.78 -4.90 3.24
CA ASP A 115 -6.37 -5.97 4.04
C ASP A 115 -5.30 -6.87 4.68
N LYS A 116 -4.16 -7.13 4.02
CA LYS A 116 -3.01 -7.80 4.67
C LYS A 116 -2.37 -6.97 5.77
N LYS A 117 -2.55 -5.64 5.74
CA LYS A 117 -2.16 -4.74 6.84
C LYS A 117 -3.13 -4.80 8.03
N LEU A 118 -4.37 -5.28 7.83
CA LEU A 118 -5.40 -5.33 8.87
C LEU A 118 -5.80 -6.75 9.31
N ASN A 119 -5.55 -7.77 8.48
CA ASN A 119 -5.89 -9.17 8.71
C ASN A 119 -4.69 -10.06 8.40
N PRO A 120 -4.08 -10.73 9.39
CA PRO A 120 -3.04 -11.70 9.14
C PRO A 120 -3.64 -12.89 8.38
N VAL A 121 -3.17 -13.11 7.16
CA VAL A 121 -3.45 -14.23 6.23
C VAL A 121 -4.09 -15.45 6.90
N HIS A 122 -5.33 -15.80 6.54
CA HIS A 122 -5.96 -17.06 6.92
C HIS A 122 -5.33 -18.23 6.14
N GLY A 123 -4.25 -18.77 6.69
CA GLY A 123 -3.87 -20.17 6.49
C GLY A 123 -4.60 -21.05 7.50
N ILE A 124 -4.60 -22.36 7.28
CA ILE A 124 -5.12 -23.38 8.19
C ILE A 124 -4.66 -23.04 9.62
N PRO A 125 -5.57 -22.83 10.60
CA PRO A 125 -5.23 -22.17 11.86
C PRO A 125 -4.07 -22.82 12.61
N GLY A 126 -3.94 -24.15 12.62
CA GLY A 126 -2.83 -24.80 13.34
C GLY A 126 -1.45 -24.49 12.75
N GLU A 127 -1.30 -24.68 11.44
CA GLU A 127 0.01 -24.67 10.78
C GLU A 127 0.63 -23.27 10.73
N LYS A 128 -0.19 -22.22 10.55
CA LYS A 128 0.32 -20.85 10.43
C LYS A 128 0.67 -20.18 11.76
N TRP A 129 -0.07 -20.47 12.83
CA TRP A 129 0.30 -19.95 14.16
C TRP A 129 1.57 -20.61 14.68
N ASP A 130 1.75 -21.91 14.40
CA ASP A 130 2.99 -22.63 14.69
C ASP A 130 4.16 -22.06 13.87
N THR A 131 3.99 -21.84 12.56
CA THR A 131 5.03 -21.27 11.70
C THR A 131 5.39 -19.82 12.08
N ILE A 132 4.40 -18.98 12.42
CA ILE A 132 4.65 -17.59 12.88
C ILE A 132 5.38 -17.59 14.23
N GLY A 133 4.98 -18.47 15.14
CA GLY A 133 5.65 -18.62 16.44
C GLY A 133 7.09 -19.09 16.30
N MET A 134 7.33 -20.09 15.45
CA MET A 134 8.69 -20.57 15.13
C MET A 134 9.52 -19.48 14.47
N GLN A 135 8.99 -18.75 13.48
CA GLN A 135 9.72 -17.66 12.83
C GLN A 135 10.07 -16.53 13.80
N GLN A 136 9.14 -16.15 14.67
CA GLN A 136 9.39 -15.12 15.69
C GLN A 136 10.45 -15.58 16.70
N GLN A 137 10.48 -16.88 17.03
CA GLN A 137 11.50 -17.46 17.90
C GLN A 137 12.88 -17.46 17.25
N GLU A 138 12.97 -17.84 15.98
CA GLU A 138 14.22 -17.79 15.20
C GLU A 138 14.74 -16.36 15.06
N ASP A 139 13.87 -15.42 14.72
CA ASP A 139 14.23 -14.00 14.60
C ASP A 139 14.76 -13.44 15.94
N LEU A 140 14.16 -13.85 17.07
CA LEU A 140 14.62 -13.48 18.42
C LEU A 140 15.96 -14.13 18.79
N GLN A 141 16.21 -15.36 18.33
CA GLN A 141 17.47 -16.05 18.58
C GLN A 141 18.65 -15.35 17.90
N VAL A 142 18.48 -14.90 16.65
CA VAL A 142 19.49 -14.10 15.94
C VAL A 142 19.78 -12.80 16.67
N LEU A 143 18.74 -12.11 17.16
CA LEU A 143 18.91 -10.88 17.95
C LEU A 143 19.63 -11.15 19.27
N TYR A 144 19.35 -12.27 19.92
CA TYR A 144 20.07 -12.67 21.14
C TYR A 144 21.56 -12.91 20.87
N GLU A 145 21.89 -13.61 19.79
CA GLU A 145 23.26 -13.97 19.44
C GLU A 145 24.11 -12.77 19.01
N VAL A 146 23.56 -11.90 18.14
CA VAL A 146 24.33 -10.77 17.57
C VAL A 146 24.31 -9.55 18.49
N VAL A 147 23.15 -9.24 19.07
CA VAL A 147 22.95 -8.00 19.82
C VAL A 147 23.04 -8.24 21.33
N GLY A 148 23.03 -9.48 21.80
CA GLY A 148 22.98 -9.77 23.24
C GLY A 148 21.61 -9.44 23.85
N ALA A 149 20.56 -9.52 23.03
CA ALA A 149 19.23 -9.03 23.36
C ALA A 149 18.69 -9.53 24.71
N ARG A 150 18.53 -8.64 25.69
CA ARG A 150 17.85 -8.95 26.96
C ARG A 150 16.38 -8.52 26.95
N ARG A 151 15.54 -9.21 27.74
CA ARG A 151 14.15 -8.78 28.00
C ARG A 151 14.13 -7.82 29.19
N ASP A 152 14.49 -6.57 28.93
CA ASP A 152 14.37 -5.53 29.93
C ASP A 152 12.95 -4.95 29.93
N LYS A 153 12.40 -4.72 31.11
CA LYS A 153 11.06 -4.14 31.26
C LYS A 153 11.16 -2.62 31.15
N LEU A 154 11.03 -2.10 29.94
CA LEU A 154 11.07 -0.67 29.70
C LEU A 154 9.79 0.05 30.16
N ASP A 155 9.93 1.30 30.60
CA ASP A 155 8.78 2.15 30.96
C ASP A 155 7.88 2.44 29.75
N LYS A 156 6.57 2.55 30.00
CA LYS A 156 5.55 2.80 28.97
C LYS A 156 5.76 4.14 28.27
N ASN A 157 6.26 5.14 28.98
CA ASN A 157 6.51 6.47 28.42
C ASN A 157 7.63 6.43 27.37
N LEU A 158 8.68 5.66 27.63
CA LEU A 158 9.79 5.47 26.70
C LEU A 158 9.35 4.69 25.46
N LEU A 159 8.56 3.64 25.64
CA LEU A 159 7.98 2.91 24.49
C LEU A 159 7.14 3.83 23.60
N HIS A 160 6.37 4.73 24.21
CA HIS A 160 5.58 5.72 23.46
C HIS A 160 6.47 6.72 22.70
N ALA A 161 7.57 7.17 23.31
CA ALA A 161 8.54 8.05 22.65
C ALA A 161 9.23 7.35 21.47
N ILE A 162 9.67 6.10 21.62
CA ILE A 162 10.29 5.30 20.55
C ILE A 162 9.33 5.14 19.38
N ASN A 163 8.05 4.84 19.64
CA ASN A 163 7.05 4.67 18.58
C ASN A 163 6.77 5.96 17.79
N ARG A 164 7.03 7.13 18.38
CA ARG A 164 6.93 8.44 17.70
C ARG A 164 8.21 8.89 17.02
N SER A 165 9.33 8.17 17.21
CA SER A 165 10.58 8.46 16.51
C SER A 165 10.42 8.26 15.00
N GLU A 166 11.36 8.78 14.20
CA GLU A 166 11.37 8.60 12.74
C GLU A 166 11.26 7.11 12.37
N TYR A 167 12.05 6.25 13.01
CA TYR A 167 12.06 4.81 12.75
C TYR A 167 10.83 4.10 13.31
N GLY A 168 10.34 4.49 14.49
CA GLY A 168 9.08 3.97 15.04
C GLY A 168 7.88 4.27 14.14
N SER A 169 7.83 5.46 13.54
CA SER A 169 6.78 5.85 12.60
C SER A 169 6.84 5.08 11.28
N ARG A 170 8.05 4.72 10.82
CA ARG A 170 8.28 4.03 9.54
C ARG A 170 8.14 2.51 9.65
N TYR A 171 8.68 1.92 10.71
CA TYR A 171 8.80 0.46 10.86
C TYR A 171 7.91 -0.11 11.97
N GLY A 172 7.21 0.73 12.75
CA GLY A 172 6.37 0.30 13.86
C GLY A 172 7.15 0.02 15.13
N GLN A 173 6.64 -0.88 15.97
CA GLN A 173 7.32 -1.22 17.23
C GLN A 173 8.63 -1.99 16.95
N PRO A 174 9.72 -1.67 17.66
CA PRO A 174 10.96 -2.43 17.54
C PRO A 174 10.74 -3.89 17.92
N THR A 175 11.47 -4.79 17.26
CA THR A 175 11.49 -6.22 17.60
C THR A 175 12.28 -6.47 18.88
N HIS A 176 13.32 -5.66 19.10
CA HIS A 176 14.13 -5.70 20.30
C HIS A 176 14.35 -4.29 20.86
N ILE A 177 14.25 -4.18 22.18
CA ILE A 177 14.50 -2.95 22.93
C ILE A 177 15.22 -3.33 24.21
N MET A 178 16.32 -2.64 24.53
CA MET A 178 17.01 -2.77 25.80
C MET A 178 17.64 -1.46 26.23
N GLN A 179 17.91 -1.34 27.53
CA GLN A 179 18.77 -0.27 28.04
C GLN A 179 20.22 -0.78 28.01
N VAL A 180 21.11 0.01 27.43
CA VAL A 180 22.53 -0.33 27.33
C VAL A 180 23.19 -0.13 28.69
N THR A 181 23.91 -1.14 29.16
CA THR A 181 24.76 -1.12 30.36
C THR A 181 26.23 -1.19 29.97
N GLU A 182 27.13 -1.00 30.92
CA GLU A 182 28.58 -1.12 30.68
C GLU A 182 28.95 -2.51 30.13
N GLU A 183 28.34 -3.56 30.65
CA GLU A 183 28.59 -4.94 30.22
C GLU A 183 28.23 -5.16 28.74
N ASP A 184 27.32 -4.36 28.17
CA ASP A 184 26.91 -4.44 26.76
C ASP A 184 27.89 -3.77 25.80
N MET A 185 28.72 -2.87 26.31
CA MET A 185 29.67 -2.10 25.50
C MET A 185 30.89 -2.93 25.10
N GLY A 186 31.01 -4.15 25.63
CA GLY A 186 32.05 -5.12 25.29
C GLY A 186 31.78 -5.81 23.96
N GLY A 187 32.01 -5.13 22.84
CA GLY A 187 31.96 -5.73 21.50
C GLY A 187 32.06 -4.69 20.37
N GLU A 188 32.43 -5.14 19.16
CA GLU A 188 32.59 -4.24 18.00
C GLU A 188 31.24 -3.69 17.50
N PHE A 189 30.11 -4.35 17.83
CA PHE A 189 28.77 -3.94 17.42
C PHE A 189 28.38 -2.53 17.88
N ARG A 190 28.77 -2.13 19.10
CA ARG A 190 28.43 -0.82 19.69
C ARG A 190 29.53 0.21 19.55
N VAL A 191 30.47 0.01 18.62
CA VAL A 191 31.56 0.97 18.34
C VAL A 191 31.03 2.35 17.95
N GLY A 192 29.88 2.42 17.27
CA GLY A 192 29.20 3.67 16.96
C GLY A 192 28.84 4.45 18.23
N LEU A 193 28.30 3.76 19.24
CA LEU A 193 27.94 4.34 20.53
C LEU A 193 29.17 4.81 21.33
N LEU A 194 30.32 4.14 21.18
CA LEU A 194 31.60 4.55 21.80
C LEU A 194 32.10 5.92 21.30
N ASN A 195 31.64 6.40 20.14
CA ASN A 195 31.94 7.77 19.70
C ASN A 195 31.15 8.83 20.49
N HIS A 196 30.09 8.43 21.19
CA HIS A 196 29.19 9.34 21.89
C HIS A 196 29.33 9.29 23.40
N THR A 197 29.76 8.16 23.98
CA THR A 197 29.84 7.97 25.43
C THR A 197 30.93 6.98 25.82
N SER A 198 31.33 7.03 27.09
CA SER A 198 32.31 6.10 27.67
C SER A 198 31.65 5.11 28.64
N PHE A 199 32.37 4.02 28.92
CA PHE A 199 31.96 2.98 29.88
C PHE A 199 31.59 3.59 31.25
N ASP A 200 32.45 4.43 31.82
CA ASP A 200 32.24 5.11 33.12
C ASP A 200 30.98 5.99 33.17
N GLU A 201 30.57 6.59 32.04
CA GLU A 201 29.37 7.42 31.97
C GLU A 201 28.08 6.60 32.04
N ILE A 202 28.11 5.39 31.45
CA ILE A 202 27.00 4.44 31.47
C ILE A 202 26.94 3.72 32.82
N GLU A 203 28.07 3.21 33.32
CA GLU A 203 28.16 2.50 34.61
C GLU A 203 27.64 3.37 35.75
N GLY A 204 28.08 4.64 35.80
CA GLY A 204 27.63 5.60 36.80
C GLY A 204 26.17 6.04 36.65
N GLY A 205 25.46 5.57 35.62
CA GLY A 205 24.09 5.95 35.30
C GLY A 205 23.92 7.44 34.96
N LYS A 206 25.03 8.14 34.69
CA LYS A 206 25.06 9.57 34.37
C LYS A 206 24.38 9.84 33.04
N ARG A 207 24.55 8.90 32.10
CA ARG A 207 23.91 8.91 30.79
C ARG A 207 23.26 7.56 30.56
N LYS A 208 22.05 7.58 30.02
CA LYS A 208 21.25 6.38 29.77
C LYS A 208 21.01 6.25 28.29
N PHE A 209 21.30 5.07 27.75
CA PHE A 209 21.10 4.81 26.34
C PHE A 209 20.12 3.66 26.15
N ILE A 210 19.22 3.84 25.18
CA ILE A 210 18.25 2.84 24.76
C ILE A 210 18.64 2.36 23.38
N GLU A 211 18.77 1.05 23.25
CA GLU A 211 19.00 0.38 21.98
C GLU A 211 17.67 -0.18 21.46
N CYS A 212 17.41 0.02 20.17
CA CYS A 212 16.21 -0.48 19.51
C CYS A 212 16.58 -1.11 18.17
N THR A 213 16.08 -2.33 17.92
CA THR A 213 16.30 -3.03 16.65
C THR A 213 14.98 -3.33 15.95
N TRP A 214 14.92 -3.00 14.66
CA TRP A 214 13.82 -3.30 13.74
C TRP A 214 14.26 -4.28 12.67
N ILE A 215 13.35 -5.19 12.29
CA ILE A 215 13.49 -5.99 11.07
C ILE A 215 13.03 -5.13 9.89
N ILE A 216 13.95 -4.76 9.01
CA ILE A 216 13.69 -3.91 7.83
C ILE A 216 13.60 -4.70 6.52
N GLY A 217 13.99 -5.98 6.53
CA GLY A 217 13.94 -6.87 5.37
C GLY A 217 13.72 -8.33 5.74
N ARG A 218 12.97 -9.06 4.90
CA ARG A 218 12.78 -10.51 4.99
C ARG A 218 13.12 -11.17 3.65
N ASP A 219 13.69 -12.37 3.71
CA ASP A 219 14.07 -13.14 2.51
C ASP A 219 12.85 -13.79 1.84
N SER A 220 13.08 -14.53 0.75
CA SER A 220 12.02 -15.23 0.02
C SER A 220 11.32 -16.34 0.83
N LYS A 221 11.94 -16.80 1.92
CA LYS A 221 11.40 -17.82 2.83
C LYS A 221 10.66 -17.19 4.01
N GLY A 222 10.73 -15.87 4.17
CA GLY A 222 10.10 -15.12 5.25
C GLY A 222 11.01 -14.89 6.47
N ALA A 223 12.26 -15.36 6.44
CA ALA A 223 13.22 -15.14 7.52
C ALA A 223 13.73 -13.71 7.55
N ALA A 224 13.99 -13.17 8.74
CA ALA A 224 14.60 -11.85 8.86
C ALA A 224 15.99 -11.86 8.21
N SER A 225 16.21 -10.90 7.31
CA SER A 225 17.43 -10.79 6.51
C SER A 225 18.12 -9.45 6.68
N GLY A 226 17.37 -8.39 6.96
CA GLY A 226 17.91 -7.05 7.19
C GLY A 226 17.39 -6.46 8.50
N TYR A 227 18.30 -5.85 9.24
CA TYR A 227 18.06 -5.26 10.55
C TYR A 227 18.55 -3.80 10.56
N LEU A 228 17.88 -2.99 11.37
CA LEU A 228 18.30 -1.64 11.70
C LEU A 228 18.34 -1.53 13.21
N THR A 229 19.51 -1.28 13.77
CA THR A 229 19.69 -1.00 15.19
C THR A 229 20.01 0.47 15.38
N CYS A 230 19.32 1.12 16.30
CA CYS A 230 19.51 2.53 16.64
C CYS A 230 19.77 2.68 18.13
N TRP A 231 20.61 3.65 18.47
CA TRP A 231 20.88 4.03 19.85
C TRP A 231 20.36 5.43 20.13
N TYR A 232 19.60 5.55 21.21
CA TYR A 232 19.03 6.80 21.67
C TYR A 232 19.58 7.15 23.04
N GLU A 233 20.01 8.39 23.23
CA GLU A 233 20.24 8.93 24.56
C GLU A 233 18.91 9.35 25.19
N GLN A 234 18.66 8.86 26.40
CA GLN A 234 17.54 9.25 27.21
C GLN A 234 17.90 10.47 28.06
N LEU A 235 17.24 11.59 27.76
CA LEU A 235 17.26 12.81 28.56
C LEU A 235 15.89 13.04 29.17
N GLU A 236 15.75 12.71 30.46
CA GLU A 236 14.48 12.77 31.21
C GLU A 236 13.33 12.09 30.45
N ASP A 237 12.43 12.88 29.84
CA ASP A 237 11.25 12.44 29.10
C ASP A 237 11.44 12.43 27.57
N SER A 238 12.67 12.65 27.09
CA SER A 238 13.00 12.75 25.66
C SER A 238 14.07 11.74 25.23
N LEU A 239 14.00 11.34 23.96
CA LEU A 239 14.97 10.46 23.32
C LEU A 239 15.62 11.20 22.17
N THR A 240 16.95 11.26 22.18
CA THR A 240 17.75 11.85 21.11
C THR A 240 18.49 10.74 20.38
N LEU A 241 18.32 10.64 19.06
CA LEU A 241 19.05 9.67 18.25
C LEU A 241 20.55 10.00 18.26
N CYS A 242 21.38 9.04 18.67
CA CYS A 242 22.84 9.18 18.65
C CYS A 242 23.41 8.63 17.35
N ASP A 243 23.13 7.36 17.07
CA ASP A 243 23.67 6.66 15.92
C ASP A 243 22.73 5.51 15.48
N SER A 244 22.97 4.98 14.29
CA SER A 244 22.24 3.85 13.74
C SER A 244 23.11 2.99 12.84
N ILE A 245 22.92 1.68 12.90
CA ILE A 245 23.60 0.71 12.04
C ILE A 245 22.59 -0.20 11.35
N LYS A 246 22.80 -0.41 10.05
CA LYS A 246 22.10 -1.42 9.27
C LYS A 246 22.98 -2.64 9.15
N TRP A 247 22.41 -3.82 9.33
CA TRP A 247 23.14 -5.07 9.28
C TRP A 247 22.26 -6.22 8.82
N GLU A 248 22.90 -7.31 8.40
CA GLU A 248 22.23 -8.49 7.86
C GLU A 248 22.60 -9.73 8.67
N ASN A 249 21.75 -10.75 8.59
CA ASN A 249 22.03 -12.02 9.27
C ASN A 249 23.33 -12.64 8.71
N GLY A 250 24.27 -12.97 9.60
CA GLY A 250 25.59 -13.52 9.24
C GLY A 250 26.72 -12.48 9.10
N TRP A 251 26.48 -11.21 9.43
CA TRP A 251 27.58 -10.26 9.64
C TRP A 251 28.29 -10.58 10.96
N GLU A 252 29.62 -10.67 10.90
CA GLU A 252 30.48 -10.71 12.07
C GLU A 252 30.85 -9.26 12.44
N PHE A 253 30.66 -8.92 13.72
CA PHE A 253 31.10 -7.67 14.31
C PHE A 253 32.33 -7.93 15.14
#